data_AF-A0A9X9A0V3-F1
#
_entry.id   AF-A0A9X9A0V3-F1
#
_cell.length_a   1.000
_cell.length_b   1.000
_cell.length_c   1.000
_cell.angle_alpha   90.00
_cell.angle_beta   90.00
_cell.angle_gamma   90.00
#
_symmetry.space_group_name_H-M   'P 1'
#
loop_
_entity.id
_entity.type
_entity.pdbx_description
1 polymer ?
#
loop_
_entity_poly.entity_id
_entity_poly.type
_entity_poly.pdbx_seq_one_letter_code
_entity_poly.pdbx_strand_id
1 'polypeptide(L)'
;MDKIYVLDTNVLLQDPLSIFSFETNEVVIPAVVLEEVDSKKRYMDEVGRNARYVSKLIDKFREIGKLHESIPLENGGTFRIELNHRSFVQLQDIFVEKTNDNRILA
;
A
#
# COMPACT_ATOMS: atom_id res chain seq x y z
N MET A 1 20.69 -2.35 -3.18
CA MET A 1 20.35 -1.30 -2.19
C MET A 1 18.86 -1.42 -2.02
N ASP A 2 18.45 -2.00 -0.91
CA ASP A 2 17.06 -2.41 -0.72
C ASP A 2 16.21 -1.16 -0.49
N LYS A 3 15.25 -0.95 -1.38
CA LYS A 3 14.35 0.21 -1.34
C LYS A 3 13.11 -0.15 -0.53
N ILE A 4 12.49 0.88 0.04
CA ILE A 4 11.19 0.76 0.68
C ILE A 4 10.17 1.46 -0.21
N TYR A 5 9.14 0.72 -0.62
CA TYR A 5 8.02 1.21 -1.40
C TYR A 5 6.79 1.31 -0.52
N VAL A 6 6.25 2.51 -0.37
CA VAL A 6 5.03 2.73 0.40
C VAL A 6 3.86 2.78 -0.57
N LEU A 7 2.90 1.86 -0.45
CA LEU A 7 1.73 1.82 -1.33
C LEU A 7 0.56 2.56 -0.71
N ASP A 8 -0.07 3.36 -1.55
CA ASP A 8 -1.32 4.04 -1.27
C ASP A 8 -2.52 3.21 -1.75
N THR A 9 -3.71 3.54 -1.26
CA THR A 9 -4.98 2.94 -1.64
C THR A 9 -5.18 2.96 -3.16
N ASN A 10 -4.87 4.07 -3.84
CA ASN A 10 -5.08 4.18 -5.28
C ASN A 10 -4.30 3.13 -6.07
N VAL A 11 -3.05 2.85 -5.66
CA VAL A 11 -2.20 1.84 -6.31
C VAL A 11 -2.83 0.45 -6.15
N LEU A 12 -3.29 0.12 -4.94
CA LEU A 12 -3.92 -1.17 -4.64
C LEU A 12 -5.28 -1.35 -5.34
N LEU A 13 -6.05 -0.26 -5.49
CA LEU A 13 -7.36 -0.29 -6.16
C LEU A 13 -7.23 -0.32 -7.68
N GLN A 14 -6.15 0.21 -8.25
CA GLN A 14 -5.84 0.09 -9.66
C GLN A 14 -5.29 -1.31 -10.00
N ASP A 15 -4.38 -1.83 -9.17
CA ASP A 15 -3.83 -3.17 -9.29
C ASP A 15 -3.67 -3.86 -7.92
N PRO A 16 -4.55 -4.83 -7.59
CA PRO A 16 -4.47 -5.60 -6.35
C PRO A 16 -3.18 -6.42 -6.17
N LEU A 17 -2.47 -6.71 -7.26
CA LEU A 17 -1.23 -7.49 -7.24
C LEU A 17 0.02 -6.63 -7.19
N SER A 18 -0.12 -5.30 -7.15
CA SER A 18 0.99 -4.35 -7.06
C SER A 18 1.94 -4.63 -5.89
N ILE A 19 1.48 -5.25 -4.80
CA ILE A 19 2.32 -5.69 -3.66
C ILE A 19 3.48 -6.59 -4.11
N PHE A 20 3.33 -7.31 -5.21
CA PHE A 20 4.35 -8.23 -5.73
C PHE A 20 5.26 -7.62 -6.81
N SER A 21 4.99 -6.38 -7.24
CA SER A 21 5.66 -5.75 -8.39
C SER A 21 7.01 -5.13 -8.07
N PHE A 22 7.47 -5.19 -6.81
CA PHE A 22 8.66 -4.48 -6.33
C PHE A 22 9.90 -5.36 -6.18
N GLU A 23 10.01 -6.45 -6.93
CA GLU A 23 11.18 -7.35 -6.93
C GLU A 23 11.54 -7.81 -5.50
N THR A 24 12.82 -7.76 -5.11
CA THR A 24 13.30 -8.15 -3.77
C THR A 24 13.20 -7.03 -2.73
N ASN A 25 12.46 -5.95 -3.01
CA ASN A 25 12.38 -4.78 -2.13
C ASN A 25 11.30 -4.92 -1.06
N GLU A 26 11.32 -4.00 -0.09
CA GLU A 26 10.31 -3.94 0.96
C GLU A 26 9.09 -3.14 0.50
N VAL A 27 7.91 -3.69 0.73
CA VAL A 27 6.61 -3.06 0.47
C VAL A 27 5.92 -2.78 1.79
N VAL A 28 5.52 -1.52 1.99
CA VAL A 28 4.87 -1.04 3.20
C VAL A 28 3.50 -0.49 2.85
N ILE A 29 2.46 -0.93 3.55
CA ILE A 29 1.11 -0.35 3.45
C ILE A 29 0.80 0.37 4.78
N PRO A 30 0.50 1.68 4.78
CA PRO A 30 0.02 2.36 5.98
C PRO A 30 -1.29 1.77 6.50
N ALA A 31 -1.49 1.68 7.81
CA ALA A 31 -2.72 1.11 8.37
C ALA A 31 -4.01 1.80 7.89
N VAL A 32 -3.98 3.12 7.63
CA VAL A 32 -5.13 3.88 7.11
C VAL A 32 -5.61 3.37 5.75
N VAL A 33 -4.70 2.87 4.91
CA VAL A 33 -5.03 2.35 3.58
C VAL A 33 -5.95 1.13 3.70
N LEU A 34 -5.85 0.36 4.79
CA LEU A 34 -6.76 -0.74 5.05
C LEU A 34 -8.20 -0.29 5.27
N GLU A 35 -8.38 0.80 6.02
CA GLU A 35 -9.71 1.38 6.30
C GLU A 35 -10.32 1.92 5.01
N GLU A 36 -9.51 2.60 4.19
CA GLU A 36 -9.93 3.09 2.89
C GLU A 36 -10.32 1.94 1.96
N VAL A 37 -9.47 0.91 1.81
CA VAL A 37 -9.79 -0.29 1.04
C VAL A 37 -11.10 -0.92 1.53
N ASP A 38 -11.31 -1.03 2.84
CA ASP A 38 -12.53 -1.64 3.38
C ASP A 38 -13.79 -0.84 2.99
N SER A 39 -13.71 0.50 3.06
CA SER A 39 -14.79 1.40 2.63
C SER A 39 -15.17 1.23 1.15
N LYS A 40 -14.20 0.86 0.29
CA LYS A 40 -14.38 0.72 -1.16
C LYS A 40 -14.97 -0.63 -1.55
N LYS A 41 -14.93 -1.65 -0.67
CA LYS A 41 -15.51 -2.99 -0.93
C LYS A 41 -17.01 -2.97 -1.21
N ARG A 42 -17.73 -1.92 -0.80
CA ARG A 42 -19.18 -1.76 -1.03
C ARG A 42 -19.53 -1.46 -2.48
N TYR A 43 -18.58 -1.01 -3.29
CA TYR A 43 -18.85 -0.68 -4.68
C TYR A 43 -19.03 -1.94 -5.54
N MET A 44 -19.93 -1.87 -6.50
CA MET A 44 -20.28 -2.97 -7.41
C MET A 44 -19.53 -2.90 -8.74
N ASP A 45 -18.48 -2.09 -8.80
CA ASP A 45 -17.64 -1.86 -9.96
C ASP A 45 -16.26 -2.55 -9.80
N GLU A 46 -15.35 -2.21 -10.71
CA GLU A 46 -13.98 -2.71 -10.71
C GLU A 46 -13.21 -2.28 -9.45
N VAL A 47 -13.39 -1.05 -8.98
CA VAL A 47 -12.76 -0.54 -7.76
C VAL A 47 -13.18 -1.39 -6.56
N GLY A 48 -14.48 -1.67 -6.41
CA GLY A 48 -14.96 -2.54 -5.34
C GLY A 48 -14.48 -3.99 -5.48
N ARG A 49 -14.37 -4.51 -6.71
CA ARG A 49 -13.80 -5.84 -6.98
C ARG A 49 -12.34 -5.91 -6.53
N ASN A 50 -11.55 -4.90 -6.88
CA ASN A 50 -10.14 -4.80 -6.52
C ASN A 50 -9.96 -4.63 -5.01
N ALA A 51 -10.77 -3.78 -4.36
CA ALA A 51 -10.79 -3.64 -2.91
C ALA A 51 -11.05 -4.97 -2.18
N ARG A 52 -12.04 -5.76 -2.66
CA ARG A 52 -12.32 -7.09 -2.10
C ARG A 52 -11.17 -8.07 -2.33
N TYR A 53 -10.46 -7.96 -3.46
CA TYR A 53 -9.29 -8.79 -3.73
C TYR A 53 -8.13 -8.43 -2.79
N VAL A 54 -7.81 -7.14 -2.65
CA VAL A 54 -6.77 -6.62 -1.75
C VAL A 54 -7.04 -7.05 -0.31
N SER A 55 -8.29 -6.88 0.17
CA SER A 55 -8.70 -7.34 1.51
C SER A 55 -8.41 -8.83 1.71
N LYS A 56 -8.80 -9.69 0.76
CA LYS A 56 -8.52 -11.13 0.83
C LYS A 56 -7.02 -11.43 0.80
N LEU A 57 -6.23 -10.67 0.06
CA LEU A 57 -4.79 -10.84 -0.02
C LEU A 57 -4.12 -10.53 1.33
N ILE A 58 -4.51 -9.41 1.95
CA ILE A 58 -4.04 -9.03 3.29
C ILE A 58 -4.47 -10.05 4.34
N ASP A 59 -5.69 -10.59 4.25
CA ASP A 59 -6.15 -11.67 5.14
C ASP A 59 -5.25 -12.91 5.02
N LYS A 60 -4.83 -13.30 3.80
CA LYS A 60 -3.85 -14.39 3.62
C LYS A 60 -2.50 -14.08 4.26
N PHE A 61 -2.01 -12.84 4.17
CA PHE A 61 -0.76 -12.48 4.84
C PHE A 61 -0.85 -12.58 6.37
N ARG A 62 -2.02 -12.33 6.97
CA ARG A 62 -2.24 -12.55 8.42
C ARG A 62 -2.06 -14.01 8.85
N GLU A 63 -2.33 -14.95 7.94
CA GLU A 63 -2.17 -16.38 8.21
C GLU A 63 -0.70 -16.80 8.20
N ILE A 64 0.16 -16.07 7.48
CA ILE A 64 1.60 -16.34 7.35
C ILE A 64 2.38 -15.71 8.53
N GLY A 65 1.97 -14.53 8.98
CA GLY A 65 2.66 -13.82 10.06
C GLY A 65 1.92 -12.59 10.55
N LYS A 66 2.53 -11.86 11.49
CA LYS A 66 1.96 -10.61 11.98
C LYS A 66 2.15 -9.51 10.94
N LEU A 67 1.06 -8.86 10.54
CA LEU A 67 1.09 -7.82 9.50
C LEU A 67 2.01 -6.64 9.80
N HIS A 68 2.26 -6.32 11.07
CA HIS A 68 3.15 -5.21 11.45
C HIS A 68 4.63 -5.62 11.54
N GLU A 69 4.93 -6.92 11.36
CA GLU A 69 6.28 -7.46 11.20
C GLU A 69 6.52 -7.75 9.72
N SER A 70 7.78 -7.92 9.31
CA SER A 70 8.12 -8.23 7.91
C SER A 70 7.67 -9.65 7.55
N ILE A 71 6.77 -9.74 6.58
CA ILE A 71 6.28 -10.99 5.99
C ILE A 71 7.03 -11.23 4.67
N PRO A 72 7.69 -12.38 4.49
CA PRO A 72 8.37 -12.69 3.24
C PRO A 72 7.35 -12.89 2.11
N LEU A 73 7.65 -12.30 0.96
CA LEU A 73 6.89 -12.48 -0.27
C LEU A 73 7.56 -13.55 -1.16
N GLU A 74 6.78 -14.17 -2.04
CA GLU A 74 7.26 -15.23 -2.94
C GLU A 74 8.34 -14.74 -3.93
N ASN A 75 8.36 -13.45 -4.23
CA ASN A 75 9.35 -12.81 -5.11
C ASN A 75 10.69 -12.49 -4.41
N GLY A 76 10.85 -12.88 -3.13
CA GLY A 76 12.04 -12.61 -2.33
C GLY A 76 12.06 -11.23 -1.67
N GLY A 77 11.04 -10.40 -1.89
CA GLY A 77 10.82 -9.16 -1.15
C GLY A 77 10.12 -9.39 0.19
N THR A 78 9.79 -8.31 0.87
CA THR A 78 9.05 -8.36 2.15
C THR A 78 7.88 -7.40 2.14
N PHE A 79 6.83 -7.73 2.88
CA PHE A 79 5.64 -6.93 3.06
C PHE A 79 5.41 -6.65 4.55
N ARG A 80 5.01 -5.42 4.89
CA ARG A 80 4.46 -5.12 6.21
C ARG A 80 3.46 -3.97 6.18
N ILE A 81 2.70 -3.85 7.26
CA ILE A 81 1.76 -2.78 7.52
C ILE A 81 2.37 -1.83 8.55
N GLU A 82 2.48 -0.56 8.17
CA GLU A 82 2.96 0.48 9.08
C GLU A 82 1.82 1.00 9.94
N LEU A 83 1.89 0.75 11.25
CA LEU A 83 0.90 1.17 12.23
C LEU A 83 1.09 2.63 12.67
N ASN A 84 2.31 3.16 12.57
CA ASN A 84 2.62 4.50 13.07
C ASN A 84 2.36 5.55 12.00
N HIS A 85 1.16 6.13 12.06
CA HIS A 85 0.72 7.23 11.20
C HIS A 85 1.67 8.45 11.15
N ARG A 86 2.53 8.62 12.16
CA ARG A 86 3.47 9.76 12.27
C ARG A 86 4.55 9.77 11.19
N SER A 87 5.05 8.60 10.77
CA SER A 87 6.08 8.54 9.73
C SER A 87 5.49 8.80 8.34
N PHE A 88 4.22 8.44 8.11
CA PHE A 88 3.58 8.58 6.81
C PHE A 88 3.21 10.04 6.48
N VAL A 89 2.68 10.81 7.44
CA VAL A 89 2.43 12.25 7.24
C VAL A 89 3.73 12.99 6.98
N GLN A 90 4.79 12.71 7.76
CA GLN A 90 6.10 13.31 7.52
C GLN A 90 6.74 12.87 6.20
N LEU A 91 6.59 11.60 5.80
CA LEU A 91 7.08 11.12 4.51
C LEU A 91 6.29 11.74 3.36
N GLN A 92 4.96 11.86 3.48
CA GLN A 92 4.14 12.58 2.50
C GLN A 92 4.58 14.03 2.40
N ASP A 93 4.81 14.76 3.48
CA ASP A 93 5.32 16.14 3.41
C ASP A 93 6.66 16.21 2.65
N ILE A 94 7.57 15.27 2.90
CA ILE A 94 8.87 15.17 2.22
C ILE A 94 8.74 14.79 0.74
N PHE A 95 7.81 13.90 0.38
CA PHE A 95 7.59 13.47 -1.00
C PHE A 95 6.73 14.47 -1.80
N VAL A 96 5.77 15.16 -1.15
CA VAL A 96 4.90 16.19 -1.73
C VAL A 96 5.72 17.44 -2.07
N GLU A 97 6.71 17.81 -1.26
CA GLU A 97 7.64 18.90 -1.64
C GLU A 97 8.41 18.59 -2.93
N LYS A 98 8.55 17.32 -3.32
CA LYS A 98 9.28 16.92 -4.54
C LYS A 98 8.40 16.88 -5.80
N THR A 99 7.08 17.04 -5.69
CA THR A 99 6.15 17.09 -6.84
C THR A 99 5.34 18.38 -6.86
N ASN A 100 5.99 19.53 -6.61
CA ASN A 100 5.42 20.85 -6.87
C ASN A 100 5.62 21.31 -8.33
N ASP A 101 5.30 20.43 -9.28
CA ASP A 101 5.31 20.76 -10.72
C ASP A 101 3.94 21.19 -11.27
N ASN A 102 2.98 21.53 -10.38
CA ASN A 102 1.74 22.19 -10.78
C ASN A 102 1.72 23.66 -10.34
N ARG A 103 2.71 24.42 -10.84
CA ARG A 103 2.59 25.88 -10.98
C ARG A 103 1.73 26.16 -12.22
N ILE A 104 0.41 26.18 -12.07
CA ILE A 104 -0.42 26.85 -13.08
C ILE A 104 -0.27 28.36 -12.85
N LEU A 105 0.54 28.99 -13.70
CA LEU A 105 0.48 30.42 -13.96
C LEU A 105 -0.74 30.67 -14.86
N ALA A 106 -1.77 31.28 -14.29
CA ALA A 106 -2.73 32.12 -15.00
C ALA A 106 -3.25 33.18 -14.02
#